data_AF-A0A7S4V665-F1
#
_entry.id   AF-A0A7S4V665-F1
#
_cell.length_a   1.000
_cell.length_b   1.000
_cell.length_c   1.000
_cell.angle_alpha   90.00
_cell.angle_beta   90.00
_cell.angle_gamma   90.00
#
_symmetry.space_group_name_H-M   'P 1'
#
loop_
_entity.id
_entity.type
_entity.pdbx_description
1 polymer ?
#
loop_
_entity_poly.entity_id
_entity_poly.type
_entity_poly.pdbx_seq_one_letter_code
_entity_poly.pdbx_strand_id
1 'polypeptide(L)'
;LGSSQASQPSTRFRESFVAMRRVTFSLTALDVRMVPPGPDADDTASAPWLAAPAAKVPVVRLFGVTAQGSSVCAHVHGFRPFFFSELSEPAAASLLAPALPGSEQEGGGGPCSVGRRAEAEDAAPEPVPLVGPTAG
;
A
#
# COMPACT_ATOMS: atom_id res chain seq x y z
N LEU A 1 16.44 59.24 5.44
CA LEU A 1 15.24 58.43 5.73
C LEU A 1 14.90 57.67 4.45
N GLY A 2 15.57 56.53 4.23
CA GLY A 2 15.46 55.74 3.01
C GLY A 2 14.38 54.66 3.16
N SER A 3 13.41 54.67 2.26
CA SER A 3 12.25 53.79 2.25
C SER A 3 12.64 52.36 1.89
N SER A 4 12.39 51.43 2.81
CA SER A 4 12.55 49.98 2.62
C SER A 4 11.52 49.46 1.60
N GLN A 5 11.96 48.91 0.47
CA GLN A 5 11.12 48.09 -0.41
C GLN A 5 11.14 46.64 0.10
N ALA A 6 10.03 46.21 0.69
CA ALA A 6 9.78 44.81 0.96
C ALA A 6 9.48 44.08 -0.35
N SER A 7 10.34 43.13 -0.73
CA SER A 7 10.11 42.20 -1.83
C SER A 7 8.89 41.35 -1.55
N GLN A 8 7.83 41.49 -2.35
CA GLN A 8 6.69 40.58 -2.26
C GLN A 8 7.08 39.18 -2.75
N PRO A 9 6.79 38.11 -2.00
CA PRO A 9 6.92 36.76 -2.52
C PRO A 9 5.87 36.55 -3.61
N SER A 10 6.31 36.15 -4.80
CA SER A 10 5.47 35.79 -5.92
C SER A 10 4.70 34.50 -5.61
N THR A 11 3.58 34.59 -4.90
CA THR A 11 2.61 33.50 -4.78
C THR A 11 1.85 33.37 -6.11
N ARG A 12 2.54 32.90 -7.15
CA ARG A 12 1.93 32.33 -8.36
C ARG A 12 1.66 30.84 -8.15
N PHE A 13 0.92 30.51 -7.09
CA PHE A 13 0.09 29.31 -7.13
C PHE A 13 -1.32 29.81 -7.40
N ARG A 14 -1.63 30.01 -8.68
CA ARG A 14 -3.01 30.22 -9.11
C ARG A 14 -3.74 28.93 -8.78
N GLU A 15 -4.40 28.92 -7.63
CA GLU A 15 -5.53 28.05 -7.36
C GLU A 15 -6.60 28.30 -8.42
N SER A 16 -6.45 27.66 -9.57
CA SER A 16 -7.60 27.36 -10.41
C SER A 16 -8.35 26.21 -9.74
N PHE A 17 -9.11 26.55 -8.69
CA PHE A 17 -10.24 25.73 -8.27
C PHE A 17 -11.25 25.75 -9.42
N VAL A 18 -11.03 24.91 -10.43
CA VAL A 18 -12.08 24.52 -11.34
C VAL A 18 -13.10 23.80 -10.45
N ALA A 19 -14.28 24.40 -10.27
CA ALA A 19 -15.37 23.77 -9.56
C ALA A 19 -15.60 22.37 -10.16
N MET A 20 -15.17 21.33 -9.45
CA MET A 20 -15.28 19.95 -9.93
C MET A 20 -16.77 19.64 -10.07
N ARG A 21 -17.23 19.48 -11.31
CA ARG A 21 -18.59 19.01 -11.57
C ARG A 21 -18.67 17.55 -11.16
N ARG A 22 -19.47 17.27 -10.13
CA ARG A 22 -19.70 15.91 -9.67
C ARG A 22 -20.51 15.15 -10.72
N VAL A 23 -20.02 14.00 -11.13
CA VAL A 23 -20.76 13.06 -11.99
C VAL A 23 -21.32 11.96 -11.10
N THR A 24 -22.63 11.72 -11.18
CA THR A 24 -23.33 10.66 -10.44
C THR A 24 -24.02 9.73 -11.42
N PHE A 25 -23.86 8.42 -11.23
CA PHE A 25 -24.44 7.40 -12.10
C PHE A 25 -24.72 6.12 -11.29
N SER A 26 -25.67 5.32 -11.77
CA SER A 26 -25.93 3.99 -11.23
C SER A 26 -24.96 2.99 -11.86
N LEU A 27 -24.22 2.25 -11.03
CA LEU A 27 -23.28 1.22 -11.48
C LEU A 27 -24.04 -0.01 -11.99
N THR A 28 -23.74 -0.46 -13.20
CA THR A 28 -24.36 -1.63 -13.84
C THR A 28 -23.38 -2.81 -13.92
N ALA A 29 -22.11 -2.53 -14.21
CA ALA A 29 -21.07 -3.55 -14.31
C ALA A 29 -19.70 -3.00 -13.89
N LEU A 30 -18.81 -3.88 -13.48
CA LEU A 30 -17.43 -3.59 -13.11
C LEU A 30 -16.52 -4.66 -13.69
N ASP A 31 -15.38 -4.24 -14.24
CA ASP A 31 -14.28 -5.14 -14.57
C ASP A 31 -12.91 -4.55 -14.21
N VAL A 32 -11.87 -5.37 -14.32
CA VAL A 32 -10.48 -4.96 -14.13
C VAL A 32 -9.69 -5.27 -15.39
N ARG A 33 -8.92 -4.29 -15.87
CA ARG A 33 -8.04 -4.46 -17.02
C ARG A 33 -6.60 -4.10 -16.67
N MET A 34 -5.67 -4.94 -17.06
CA MET A 34 -4.24 -4.64 -16.96
C MET A 34 -3.80 -3.76 -18.13
N VAL A 35 -3.31 -2.55 -17.84
CA VAL A 35 -2.91 -1.54 -18.85
C VAL A 35 -1.48 -1.08 -18.54
N PRO A 36 -0.67 -0.70 -19.55
CA PRO A 36 0.57 0.02 -19.27
C PRO A 36 0.28 1.28 -18.44
N PRO A 37 1.14 1.64 -17.48
CA PRO A 37 0.89 2.81 -16.66
C PRO A 37 0.86 4.10 -17.48
N GLY A 38 -0.15 4.94 -17.25
CA GLY A 38 -0.28 6.27 -17.82
C GLY A 38 0.64 7.29 -17.13
N PRO A 39 1.05 8.37 -17.83
CA PRO A 39 2.03 9.34 -17.33
C PRO A 39 1.55 10.13 -16.09
N ASP A 40 0.23 10.33 -15.94
CA ASP A 40 -0.32 11.25 -14.92
C ASP A 40 -1.37 10.62 -13.98
N ALA A 41 -1.89 9.42 -14.31
CA ALA A 41 -3.01 8.81 -13.59
C ALA A 41 -2.60 7.63 -12.71
N ASP A 42 -1.49 6.97 -13.07
CA ASP A 42 -1.04 5.75 -12.40
C ASP A 42 0.15 6.02 -11.48
N ASP A 43 0.06 5.54 -10.25
CA ASP A 43 1.16 5.57 -9.31
C ASP A 43 2.23 4.55 -9.75
N THR A 44 3.14 5.04 -10.61
CA THR A 44 4.33 4.31 -11.08
C THR A 44 5.48 4.36 -10.08
N ALA A 45 5.35 5.11 -8.98
CA ALA A 45 6.35 5.10 -7.93
C ALA A 45 6.33 3.70 -7.30
N SER A 46 7.23 2.84 -7.78
CA SER A 46 7.56 1.60 -7.11
C SER A 46 7.95 1.98 -5.69
N ALA A 47 7.31 1.34 -4.72
CA ALA A 47 7.80 1.45 -3.35
C ALA A 47 9.30 1.11 -3.35
N PRO A 48 10.12 1.71 -2.47
CA PRO A 48 11.58 1.56 -2.52
C PRO A 48 12.08 0.11 -2.51
N TRP A 49 11.25 -0.81 -1.99
CA TRP A 49 11.50 -2.24 -1.94
C TRP A 49 11.14 -3.01 -3.22
N LEU A 50 10.47 -2.39 -4.19
CA LEU A 50 10.26 -2.97 -5.52
C LEU A 50 11.46 -2.66 -6.39
N ALA A 51 12.11 -3.70 -6.90
CA ALA A 51 13.29 -3.57 -7.77
C ALA A 51 13.02 -2.85 -9.10
N ALA A 52 11.75 -2.79 -9.54
CA ALA A 52 11.35 -2.12 -10.76
C ALA A 52 9.88 -1.66 -10.71
N PRO A 53 9.52 -0.60 -11.47
CA PRO A 53 8.13 -0.23 -11.71
C PRO A 53 7.35 -1.37 -12.36
N ALA A 54 6.06 -1.45 -12.06
CA ALA A 54 5.20 -2.47 -12.65
C ALA A 54 5.04 -2.26 -14.17
N ALA A 55 5.23 -3.33 -14.96
CA ALA A 55 5.06 -3.28 -16.41
C ALA A 55 3.59 -3.05 -16.84
N LYS A 56 2.63 -3.45 -15.99
CA LYS A 56 1.20 -3.19 -16.14
C LYS A 56 0.58 -2.89 -14.79
N VAL A 57 -0.43 -2.04 -14.77
CA VAL A 57 -1.20 -1.66 -13.59
C VAL A 57 -2.67 -2.07 -13.75
N PRO A 58 -3.37 -2.44 -12.67
CA PRO A 58 -4.79 -2.72 -12.71
C PRO A 58 -5.60 -1.42 -12.79
N VAL A 59 -6.43 -1.28 -13.82
CA VAL A 59 -7.42 -0.20 -13.94
C VAL A 59 -8.80 -0.80 -13.76
N VAL A 60 -9.54 -0.30 -12.77
CA VAL A 60 -10.93 -0.72 -12.53
C VAL A 60 -11.83 0.09 -13.44
N ARG A 61 -12.66 -0.58 -14.25
CA ARG A 61 -13.60 0.06 -15.15
C ARG A 61 -15.01 -0.07 -14.61
N LEU A 62 -15.68 1.07 -14.46
CA LEU A 62 -17.04 1.19 -13.95
C LEU A 62 -17.95 1.56 -15.12
N PHE A 63 -18.95 0.73 -15.37
CA PHE A 63 -19.97 0.97 -16.39
C PHE A 63 -21.30 1.29 -15.73
N GLY A 64 -21.98 2.32 -16.21
CA GLY A 64 -23.25 2.72 -15.62
C GLY A 64 -24.03 3.73 -16.43
N VAL A 65 -25.10 4.25 -15.83
CA VAL A 65 -26.00 5.22 -16.46
C VAL A 65 -26.29 6.39 -15.53
N THR A 66 -26.27 7.61 -16.06
CA THR A 66 -26.68 8.81 -15.31
C THR A 66 -28.21 8.87 -15.17
N ALA A 67 -28.70 9.74 -14.29
CA ALA A 67 -30.14 10.00 -14.15
C ALA A 67 -30.79 10.51 -15.46
N GLN A 68 -30.00 11.14 -16.34
CA GLN A 68 -30.43 11.61 -17.66
C GLN A 68 -30.38 10.52 -18.74
N GLY A 69 -29.98 9.29 -18.38
CA GLY A 69 -29.89 8.16 -19.32
C GLY A 69 -28.60 8.12 -20.14
N SER A 70 -27.58 8.94 -19.83
CA SER A 70 -26.29 8.86 -20.51
C SER A 70 -25.48 7.69 -20.00
N SER A 71 -24.87 6.92 -20.90
CA SER A 71 -23.93 5.85 -20.52
C SER A 71 -22.62 6.44 -20.02
N VAL A 72 -22.05 5.83 -18.98
CA VAL A 72 -20.79 6.22 -18.34
C VAL A 72 -19.82 5.05 -18.38
N CYS A 73 -18.58 5.32 -18.77
CA CYS A 73 -17.43 4.45 -18.55
C CYS A 73 -16.38 5.26 -17.77
N ALA A 74 -16.16 4.90 -16.52
CA ALA A 74 -15.16 5.55 -15.67
C ALA A 74 -13.99 4.61 -15.40
N HIS A 75 -12.76 5.13 -15.52
CA HIS A 75 -11.54 4.41 -15.19
C HIS A 75 -11.02 4.88 -13.84
N VAL A 76 -10.83 3.94 -12.91
CA VAL A 76 -10.25 4.20 -11.60
C VAL A 76 -8.81 3.69 -11.62
N HIS A 77 -7.88 4.62 -11.38
CA HIS A 77 -6.44 4.40 -11.34
C HIS A 77 -5.92 4.45 -9.90
N GLY A 78 -4.68 4.00 -9.68
CA GLY A 78 -4.03 4.05 -8.36
C GLY A 78 -4.49 2.97 -7.37
N PHE A 79 -5.33 2.02 -7.78
CA PHE A 79 -5.69 0.87 -6.95
C PHE A 79 -4.55 -0.15 -6.92
N ARG A 80 -4.07 -0.52 -5.72
CA ARG A 80 -3.07 -1.57 -5.51
C ARG A 80 -3.69 -2.71 -4.69
N PRO A 81 -3.83 -3.93 -5.25
CA PRO A 81 -4.33 -5.07 -4.49
C PRO A 81 -3.35 -5.41 -3.37
N PHE A 82 -3.88 -5.69 -2.18
CA PHE A 82 -3.10 -6.10 -1.02
C PHE A 82 -3.80 -7.27 -0.32
N PHE A 83 -3.02 -8.00 0.45
CA PHE A 83 -3.52 -9.00 1.38
C PHE A 83 -2.79 -8.83 2.71
N PHE A 84 -3.38 -9.36 3.78
CA PHE A 84 -2.75 -9.39 5.10
C PHE A 84 -2.11 -10.75 5.32
N SER A 85 -0.95 -10.74 5.97
CA SER A 85 -0.27 -11.94 6.45
C SER A 85 -0.01 -11.79 7.94
N GLU A 86 0.03 -12.92 8.65
CA GLU A 86 0.55 -12.92 10.01
C GLU A 86 2.00 -12.44 10.00
N LEU A 87 2.30 -11.61 10.99
CA LEU A 87 3.64 -11.08 11.18
C LEU A 87 4.43 -12.13 11.97
N SER A 88 5.62 -12.49 11.47
CA SER A 88 6.48 -13.39 12.23
C SER A 88 6.94 -12.70 13.52
N GLU A 89 7.07 -13.47 14.60
CA GLU A 89 7.60 -13.00 15.89
C GLU A 89 8.87 -12.12 15.76
N PRO A 90 9.90 -12.50 14.96
CA PRO A 90 11.07 -11.65 14.77
C PRO A 90 10.76 -10.31 14.09
N ALA A 91 9.84 -10.30 13.12
CA ALA A 91 9.45 -9.09 12.42
C ALA A 91 8.58 -8.18 13.31
N ALA A 92 7.73 -8.76 14.16
CA ALA A 92 6.96 -8.06 15.18
C ALA A 92 7.87 -7.38 16.21
N ALA A 93 8.84 -8.13 16.73
CA ALA A 93 9.83 -7.59 17.66
C ALA A 93 10.62 -6.42 17.05
N SER A 94 10.97 -6.52 15.77
CA SER A 94 11.72 -5.47 15.05
C SER A 94 10.91 -4.19 14.83
N LEU A 95 9.59 -4.30 14.63
CA LEU A 95 8.70 -3.14 14.49
C LEU A 95 8.32 -2.50 15.83
N LEU A 96 8.33 -3.27 16.91
CA LEU A 96 8.02 -2.82 18.27
C LEU A 96 9.25 -2.33 19.04
N ALA A 97 10.46 -2.56 18.52
CA ALA A 97 11.68 -2.05 19.13
C ALA A 97 11.66 -0.51 19.12
N PRO A 98 11.77 0.17 20.27
CA PRO A 98 11.90 1.62 20.30
C PRO A 98 13.17 2.02 19.54
N ALA A 99 13.09 3.04 18.70
CA ALA A 99 14.25 3.64 18.03
C ALA A 99 15.18 4.20 19.10
N LEU A 100 16.12 3.37 19.59
CA LEU A 100 17.11 3.78 20.57
C LEU A 100 18.03 4.81 19.91
N PRO A 101 18.17 6.02 20.46
CA PRO A 101 19.13 6.99 19.94
C PRO A 101 20.55 6.54 20.34
N GLY A 102 21.37 6.25 19.33
CA GLY A 102 22.84 6.26 19.41
C GLY A 102 23.47 5.19 20.30
N SER A 103 23.81 4.04 19.70
CA SER A 103 25.00 3.29 20.13
C SER A 103 25.98 3.30 18.96
N GLU A 104 27.11 3.97 19.19
CA GLU A 104 28.22 4.08 18.27
C GLU A 104 28.67 2.71 17.78
N GLN A 105 28.86 2.64 16.47
CA GLN A 105 29.39 1.49 15.75
C GLN A 105 30.91 1.42 15.99
N GLU A 106 31.35 0.75 17.06
CA GLU A 106 32.72 0.26 17.12
C GLU A 106 32.85 -1.05 16.34
N GLY A 107 33.84 -1.08 15.46
CA GLY A 107 33.99 -2.01 14.36
C GLY A 107 34.35 -3.45 14.73
N GLY A 108 34.25 -4.31 13.71
CA GLY A 108 34.82 -5.66 13.74
C GLY A 108 34.14 -6.57 12.74
N GLY A 109 34.72 -6.72 11.55
CA GLY A 109 34.27 -7.71 10.58
C GLY A 109 34.47 -9.15 11.08
N GLY A 110 33.53 -10.04 10.75
CA GLY A 110 33.68 -11.48 10.93
C GLY A 110 32.39 -12.25 10.64
N PRO A 111 32.43 -13.38 9.90
CA PRO A 111 31.26 -13.93 9.22
C PRO A 111 30.37 -14.79 10.13
N CYS A 112 29.13 -14.95 9.66
CA CYS A 112 28.09 -15.86 10.11
C CYS A 112 28.65 -17.13 10.79
N SER A 113 28.57 -17.19 12.12
CA SER A 113 28.75 -18.43 12.86
C SER A 113 27.37 -18.98 13.23
N VAL A 114 26.97 -20.01 12.49
CA VAL A 114 25.85 -20.88 12.85
C VAL A 114 26.23 -21.62 14.13
N GLY A 115 25.72 -21.15 15.26
CA GLY A 115 25.79 -21.83 16.55
C GLY A 115 24.59 -22.76 16.75
N ARG A 116 24.80 -24.07 16.57
CA ARG A 116 24.07 -25.16 17.26
C ARG A 116 24.22 -24.96 18.77
N ARG A 117 23.36 -25.41 19.70
CA ARG A 117 22.11 -26.20 19.78
C ARG A 117 21.73 -26.10 21.27
N ALA A 118 20.45 -25.98 21.60
CA ALA A 118 19.95 -26.47 22.89
C ALA A 118 18.60 -27.13 22.59
N GLU A 119 18.58 -28.45 22.73
CA GLU A 119 17.35 -29.22 22.71
C GLU A 119 16.60 -28.89 23.99
N ALA A 120 15.35 -28.47 23.85
CA ALA A 120 14.35 -28.58 24.88
C ALA A 120 13.17 -29.29 24.22
N GLU A 121 13.09 -30.61 24.43
CA GLU A 121 11.80 -31.29 24.34
C GLU A 121 10.88 -30.67 25.39
N ASP A 122 9.71 -30.17 24.98
CA ASP A 122 8.52 -30.33 25.82
C ASP A 122 7.22 -30.25 25.00
N ALA A 123 6.43 -31.31 25.16
CA ALA A 123 5.00 -31.52 24.91
C ALA A 123 4.35 -30.96 23.62
N ALA A 124 4.09 -31.87 22.68
CA ALA A 124 2.99 -31.74 21.73
C ALA A 124 1.63 -31.79 22.48
N PRO A 125 0.64 -30.94 22.16
CA PRO A 125 -0.72 -31.13 22.65
C PRO A 125 -1.39 -32.31 21.93
N GLU A 126 -1.98 -33.21 22.72
CA GLU A 126 -2.75 -34.39 22.31
C GLU A 126 -3.86 -34.08 21.29
N PRO A 127 -4.16 -34.99 20.35
CA PRO A 127 -5.21 -34.79 19.35
C PRO A 127 -6.61 -34.82 19.96
N VAL A 128 -7.40 -33.79 19.67
CA VAL A 128 -8.82 -33.68 20.03
C VAL A 128 -9.64 -34.69 19.22
N PRO A 129 -10.54 -35.48 19.83
CA PRO A 129 -11.37 -36.42 19.08
C PRO A 129 -12.40 -35.69 18.20
N LEU A 130 -12.43 -36.05 16.92
CA LEU A 130 -13.47 -35.66 15.96
C LEU A 130 -14.80 -36.31 16.35
N VAL A 131 -15.72 -35.51 16.90
CA VAL A 131 -17.13 -35.89 17.02
C VAL A 131 -17.76 -35.80 15.63
N GLY A 132 -18.05 -36.95 15.02
CA GLY A 132 -18.80 -37.03 13.77
C GLY A 132 -20.28 -36.64 13.96
N PRO A 133 -20.97 -36.22 12.89
CA PRO A 133 -22.38 -35.83 12.97
C PRO A 133 -23.25 -37.05 13.29
N THR A 134 -24.05 -36.94 14.36
CA THR A 134 -25.15 -37.85 14.64
C THR A 134 -26.26 -37.57 13.65
N ALA A 135 -26.60 -38.57 12.84
CA ALA A 135 -27.76 -38.52 11.97
C ALA A 135 -29.05 -38.42 12.81
N GLY A 136 -29.89 -37.45 12.45
CA GLY A 136 -31.27 -37.28 12.90
C GLY A 136 -32.10 -36.76 11.75
#